data_AF-A0A933NWM2-F1
#
_entry.id   AF-A0A933NWM2-F1
#
_cell.length_a   1.000
_cell.length_b   1.000
_cell.length_c   1.000
_cell.angle_alpha   90.00
_cell.angle_beta   90.00
_cell.angle_gamma   90.00
#
_symmetry.space_group_name_H-M   'P 1'
#
loop_
_entity.id
_entity.type
_entity.pdbx_description
1 polymer ?
#
loop_
_entity_poly.entity_id
_entity_poly.type
_entity_poly.pdbx_seq_one_letter_code
_entity_poly.pdbx_strand_id
1 'polypeptide(L)'
;MVRSRLVRLLTSVAIVALGWSAVVFANHSWGGYHWARTANPFTLKAGDNVSSIWDGHLDVAVADWSQSSVLDLTKVTGGTKPRNCRATAGRIEVCSERYGRTGWLGIAQIWISGTHITQGVVKVNDTYHNSPPYNTQAWRQYVMCQEVGHTLGLTHQDEDFANTNLGTCMDYGDPTDDSAQQHPNAHDFEQLEAIYAHLDDSTTVGAQLPSSTPPAMGQIDFDTPGQWGRVIRSNRDGRL
;
A
#
# COMPACT_ATOMS: atom_id res chain seq x y z
N MET A 1 -36.16 -5.90 -75.26
CA MET A 1 -35.54 -4.69 -74.68
C MET A 1 -36.42 -4.23 -73.51
N VAL A 2 -36.14 -4.70 -72.29
CA VAL A 2 -36.78 -4.22 -71.04
C VAL A 2 -35.71 -4.27 -69.95
N ARG A 3 -35.45 -3.11 -69.32
CA ARG A 3 -34.50 -2.91 -68.22
C ARG A 3 -35.22 -3.20 -66.90
N SER A 4 -34.73 -4.12 -66.07
CA SER A 4 -35.10 -4.20 -64.64
C SER A 4 -33.99 -3.61 -63.78
N ARG A 5 -34.30 -2.52 -63.07
CA ARG A 5 -33.40 -1.86 -62.11
C ARG A 5 -33.33 -2.71 -60.84
N LEU A 6 -32.14 -3.22 -60.52
CA LEU A 6 -31.85 -3.84 -59.22
C LEU A 6 -31.65 -2.73 -58.18
N VAL A 7 -32.63 -2.58 -57.29
CA VAL A 7 -32.49 -1.78 -56.07
C VAL A 7 -31.67 -2.60 -55.07
N ARG A 8 -30.46 -2.14 -54.73
CA ARG A 8 -29.66 -2.72 -53.66
C ARG A 8 -30.14 -2.13 -52.33
N LEU A 9 -30.85 -2.92 -51.52
CA LEU A 9 -31.05 -2.61 -50.11
C LEU A 9 -29.72 -2.85 -49.37
N LEU A 10 -29.12 -1.79 -48.84
CA LEU A 10 -28.04 -1.87 -47.85
C LEU A 10 -28.68 -1.98 -46.46
N THR A 11 -28.69 -3.18 -45.90
CA THR A 11 -29.02 -3.39 -44.48
C THR A 11 -27.78 -3.14 -43.63
N SER A 12 -27.73 -1.98 -42.99
CA SER A 12 -26.73 -1.65 -41.97
C SER A 12 -26.97 -2.50 -40.72
N VAL A 13 -26.04 -3.41 -40.39
CA VAL A 13 -26.04 -4.14 -39.12
C VAL A 13 -25.38 -3.24 -38.07
N ALA A 14 -26.17 -2.70 -37.15
CA ALA A 14 -25.66 -2.02 -35.96
C ALA A 14 -25.16 -3.08 -34.97
N ILE A 15 -23.85 -3.15 -34.78
CA ILE A 15 -23.24 -3.96 -33.72
C ILE A 15 -23.44 -3.19 -32.40
N VAL A 16 -24.40 -3.64 -31.59
CA VAL A 16 -24.53 -3.19 -30.21
C VAL A 16 -23.45 -3.93 -29.41
N ALA A 17 -22.35 -3.24 -29.13
CA ALA A 17 -21.34 -3.73 -28.19
C ALA A 17 -21.94 -3.63 -26.77
N LEU A 18 -22.45 -4.75 -26.26
CA LEU A 18 -22.76 -4.89 -24.85
C LEU A 18 -21.43 -4.96 -24.09
N GLY A 19 -21.01 -3.83 -23.53
CA GLY A 19 -19.88 -3.78 -22.61
C GLY A 19 -20.22 -4.57 -21.36
N TRP A 20 -19.61 -5.75 -21.20
CA TRP A 20 -19.54 -6.41 -19.92
C TRP A 20 -18.50 -5.69 -19.08
N SER A 21 -18.94 -4.81 -18.18
CA SER A 21 -18.11 -4.40 -17.06
C SER A 21 -17.94 -5.61 -16.16
N ALA A 22 -16.79 -6.28 -16.24
CA ALA A 22 -16.39 -7.21 -15.22
C ALA A 22 -16.39 -6.44 -13.89
N VAL A 23 -17.22 -6.86 -12.95
CA VAL A 23 -17.11 -6.39 -11.57
C VAL A 23 -15.80 -6.95 -11.06
N VAL A 24 -14.74 -6.14 -11.10
CA VAL A 24 -13.49 -6.48 -10.42
C VAL A 24 -13.80 -6.31 -8.95
N PHE A 25 -13.89 -7.43 -8.23
CA PHE A 25 -14.03 -7.39 -6.79
C PHE A 25 -12.69 -6.97 -6.23
N ALA A 26 -12.61 -5.73 -5.75
CA ALA A 26 -11.53 -5.31 -4.88
C ALA A 26 -11.51 -6.26 -3.67
N ASN A 27 -10.51 -7.16 -3.65
CA ASN A 27 -10.44 -8.29 -2.73
C ASN A 27 -9.19 -8.28 -1.84
N HIS A 28 -8.42 -7.18 -1.82
CA HIS A 28 -7.20 -7.03 -1.05
C HIS A 28 -7.29 -5.93 0.01
N SER A 29 -8.41 -5.84 0.72
CA SER A 29 -8.50 -5.08 1.97
C SER A 29 -7.89 -5.86 3.15
N TRP A 30 -7.05 -5.19 3.94
CA TRP A 30 -6.53 -5.73 5.19
C TRP A 30 -7.61 -5.67 6.28
N GLY A 31 -8.54 -6.63 6.24
CA GLY A 31 -9.57 -6.79 7.28
C GLY A 31 -10.53 -5.61 7.43
N GLY A 32 -10.65 -4.74 6.41
CA GLY A 32 -11.48 -3.53 6.46
C GLY A 32 -10.86 -2.37 7.24
N TYR A 33 -9.58 -2.47 7.65
CA TYR A 33 -8.91 -1.40 8.38
C TYR A 33 -8.72 -0.17 7.50
N HIS A 34 -9.02 1.01 8.04
CA HIS A 34 -8.89 2.28 7.32
C HIS A 34 -8.69 3.45 8.28
N TRP A 35 -8.07 4.53 7.81
CA TRP A 35 -8.03 5.77 8.59
C TRP A 35 -9.43 6.39 8.66
N ALA A 36 -9.92 6.68 9.87
CA ALA A 36 -11.23 7.30 10.02
C ALA A 36 -11.20 8.69 9.41
N ARG A 37 -12.19 9.03 8.59
CA ARG A 37 -12.23 10.28 7.82
C ARG A 37 -13.61 10.90 7.80
N THR A 38 -13.68 12.22 7.91
CA THR A 38 -14.94 12.97 7.82
C THR A 38 -15.12 13.70 6.49
N ALA A 39 -14.17 13.56 5.56
CA ALA A 39 -14.16 14.22 4.26
C ALA A 39 -13.46 13.37 3.19
N ASN A 40 -13.72 13.70 1.92
CA ASN A 40 -13.11 13.08 0.74
C ASN A 40 -12.61 14.18 -0.24
N PRO A 41 -11.35 14.14 -0.69
CA PRO A 41 -10.26 13.31 -0.17
C PRO A 41 -9.86 13.74 1.25
N PHE A 42 -9.04 12.93 1.92
CA PHE A 42 -8.33 13.31 3.15
C PHE A 42 -6.82 13.29 2.91
N THR A 43 -6.08 14.13 3.64
CA THR A 43 -4.61 14.17 3.53
C THR A 43 -3.96 13.54 4.75
N LEU A 44 -3.21 12.46 4.54
CA LEU A 44 -2.46 11.76 5.58
C LEU A 44 -0.97 12.11 5.51
N LYS A 45 -0.34 12.30 6.67
CA LYS A 45 1.09 12.63 6.73
C LYS A 45 1.94 11.37 6.74
N ALA A 46 2.98 11.35 5.91
CA ALA A 46 4.07 10.37 5.95
C ALA A 46 5.33 11.02 6.55
N GLY A 47 5.81 10.51 7.66
CA GLY A 47 6.99 11.01 8.36
C GLY A 47 8.28 10.46 7.80
N ASP A 48 9.11 11.35 7.30
CA ASP A 48 10.41 11.03 6.74
C ASP A 48 11.45 10.84 7.86
N ASN A 49 11.74 9.58 8.18
CA ASN A 49 12.85 9.15 9.04
C ASN A 49 13.74 8.16 8.27
N VAL A 50 13.77 8.25 6.94
CA VAL A 50 14.64 7.40 6.14
C VAL A 50 16.01 8.08 5.93
N SER A 51 16.99 7.33 5.44
CA SER A 51 18.27 7.89 5.02
C SER A 51 18.15 8.45 3.60
N SER A 52 19.13 9.27 3.20
CA SER A 52 19.11 9.95 1.89
C SER A 52 19.05 9.01 0.67
N ILE A 53 19.43 7.74 0.82
CA ILE A 53 19.31 6.72 -0.24
C ILE A 53 17.84 6.39 -0.52
N TRP A 54 16.96 6.58 0.47
CA TRP A 54 15.54 6.26 0.41
C TRP A 54 14.64 7.46 0.16
N ASP A 55 15.12 8.70 0.33
CA ASP A 55 14.31 9.92 0.19
C ASP A 55 13.55 9.95 -1.14
N GLY A 56 14.24 9.66 -2.26
CA GLY A 56 13.62 9.63 -3.58
C GLY A 56 12.57 8.53 -3.74
N HIS A 57 12.76 7.38 -3.09
CA HIS A 57 11.79 6.28 -3.14
C HIS A 57 10.53 6.59 -2.32
N LEU A 58 10.71 7.25 -1.17
CA LEU A 58 9.58 7.74 -0.37
C LEU A 58 8.82 8.85 -1.10
N ASP A 59 9.51 9.75 -1.79
CA ASP A 59 8.86 10.78 -2.61
C ASP A 59 8.00 10.18 -3.72
N VAL A 60 8.52 9.15 -4.42
CA VAL A 60 7.76 8.44 -5.46
C VAL A 60 6.57 7.71 -4.85
N ALA A 61 6.74 6.97 -3.74
CA ALA A 61 5.62 6.26 -3.11
C ALA A 61 4.52 7.23 -2.61
N VAL A 62 4.90 8.40 -2.06
CA VAL A 62 3.95 9.45 -1.68
C VAL A 62 3.19 9.96 -2.90
N ALA A 63 3.89 10.25 -4.00
CA ALA A 63 3.25 10.70 -5.23
C ALA A 63 2.31 9.64 -5.84
N ASP A 64 2.76 8.38 -5.88
CA ASP A 64 2.01 7.26 -6.43
C ASP A 64 0.69 7.04 -5.71
N TRP A 65 0.72 6.92 -4.38
CA TRP A 65 -0.49 6.71 -3.60
C TRP A 65 -1.43 7.93 -3.58
N SER A 66 -0.88 9.14 -3.81
CA SER A 66 -1.69 10.38 -3.96
C SER A 66 -2.37 10.51 -5.32
N GLN A 67 -2.19 9.55 -6.24
CA GLN A 67 -3.03 9.48 -7.45
C GLN A 67 -4.45 9.00 -7.13
N SER A 68 -4.68 8.50 -5.91
CA SER A 68 -6.00 8.06 -5.44
C SER A 68 -7.01 9.19 -5.46
N SER A 69 -8.28 8.86 -5.77
CA SER A 69 -9.40 9.80 -5.66
C SER A 69 -9.86 10.01 -4.21
N VAL A 70 -9.41 9.16 -3.27
CA VAL A 70 -9.91 9.15 -1.88
C VAL A 70 -8.96 9.70 -0.83
N LEU A 71 -7.66 9.78 -1.14
CA LEU A 71 -6.65 10.27 -0.22
C LEU A 71 -5.46 10.91 -0.93
N ASP A 72 -4.80 11.80 -0.22
CA ASP A 72 -3.46 12.30 -0.53
C ASP A 72 -2.48 11.88 0.57
N LEU A 73 -1.23 11.64 0.20
CA LEU A 73 -0.11 11.59 1.12
C LEU A 73 0.70 12.88 1.06
N THR A 74 1.17 13.34 2.21
CA THR A 74 2.12 14.45 2.29
C THR A 74 3.32 14.03 3.10
N LYS A 75 4.51 14.05 2.48
CA LYS A 75 5.77 13.87 3.18
C LYS A 75 6.02 15.06 4.09
N VAL A 76 6.31 14.79 5.37
CA VAL A 76 6.70 15.80 6.35
C VAL A 76 7.86 15.26 7.19
N THR A 77 8.51 16.13 7.96
CA THR A 77 9.60 15.70 8.85
C THR A 77 9.16 14.57 9.79
N GLY A 78 10.00 13.56 9.90
CA GLY A 78 9.80 12.42 10.80
C GLY A 78 9.72 12.81 12.27
N GLY A 79 8.91 12.07 13.03
CA GLY A 79 8.70 12.28 14.46
C GLY A 79 9.53 11.36 15.36
N THR A 80 10.41 10.53 14.80
CA THR A 80 11.00 9.40 15.52
C THR A 80 12.45 9.15 15.16
N LYS A 81 13.08 8.18 15.83
CA LYS A 81 14.43 7.70 15.48
C LYS A 81 14.31 6.47 14.59
N PRO A 82 15.04 6.37 13.47
CA PRO A 82 14.85 5.29 12.49
C PRO A 82 14.92 3.91 13.14
N ARG A 83 15.95 3.63 13.96
CA ARG A 83 16.11 2.35 14.65
C ARG A 83 14.89 1.89 15.46
N ASN A 84 14.26 2.80 16.19
CA ASN A 84 13.10 2.44 17.01
C ASN A 84 11.79 2.53 16.22
N CYS A 85 11.76 3.39 15.20
CA CYS A 85 10.61 3.75 14.39
C CYS A 85 9.30 3.79 15.18
N ARG A 86 9.29 4.58 16.26
CA ARG A 86 8.10 4.71 17.12
C ARG A 86 6.97 5.37 16.33
N ALA A 87 5.80 4.76 16.39
CA ALA A 87 4.60 5.27 15.75
C ALA A 87 4.16 6.62 16.34
N THR A 88 3.59 7.47 15.48
CA THR A 88 2.99 8.74 15.87
C THR A 88 1.50 8.72 15.55
N ALA A 89 0.69 9.18 16.50
CA ALA A 89 -0.75 9.27 16.34
C ALA A 89 -1.14 10.10 15.11
N GLY A 90 -2.12 9.62 14.37
CA GLY A 90 -2.72 10.34 13.24
C GLY A 90 -1.85 10.42 11.98
N ARG A 91 -0.77 9.64 11.90
CA ARG A 91 0.13 9.65 10.75
C ARG A 91 0.88 8.33 10.58
N ILE A 92 1.60 8.24 9.47
CA ILE A 92 2.59 7.20 9.20
C ILE A 92 3.98 7.74 9.57
N GLU A 93 4.82 6.92 10.17
CA GLU A 93 6.27 7.14 10.27
C GLU A 93 7.01 6.12 9.39
N VAL A 94 7.80 6.58 8.43
CA VAL A 94 8.59 5.75 7.53
C VAL A 94 10.05 5.81 7.93
N CYS A 95 10.68 4.67 8.17
CA CYS A 95 12.03 4.59 8.71
C CYS A 95 12.89 3.58 7.95
N SER A 96 14.15 3.93 7.72
CA SER A 96 15.17 2.99 7.23
C SER A 96 16.27 2.81 8.27
N GLU A 97 16.60 1.57 8.60
CA GLU A 97 17.75 1.25 9.45
C GLU A 97 18.18 -0.20 9.23
N ARG A 98 19.38 -0.56 9.71
CA ARG A 98 19.83 -1.95 9.80
C ARG A 98 19.10 -2.67 10.94
N TYR A 99 17.93 -3.23 10.65
CA TYR A 99 17.13 -4.01 11.59
C TYR A 99 17.61 -5.47 11.79
N GLY A 100 18.66 -5.88 11.09
CA GLY A 100 19.22 -7.22 11.17
C GLY A 100 18.59 -8.20 10.17
N ARG A 101 18.93 -9.48 10.31
CA ARG A 101 18.46 -10.56 9.42
C ARG A 101 17.10 -11.09 9.90
N THR A 102 16.09 -10.25 9.75
CA THR A 102 14.74 -10.46 10.30
C THR A 102 13.84 -11.37 9.47
N GLY A 103 14.20 -11.60 8.20
CA GLY A 103 13.40 -12.35 7.22
C GLY A 103 12.55 -11.47 6.31
N TRP A 104 12.41 -10.18 6.62
CA TRP A 104 11.61 -9.22 5.86
C TRP A 104 12.47 -8.09 5.26
N LEU A 105 12.15 -7.67 4.04
CA LEU A 105 12.79 -6.55 3.33
C LEU A 105 12.23 -5.20 3.79
N GLY A 106 10.90 -5.16 3.94
CA GLY A 106 10.16 -4.09 4.58
C GLY A 106 9.11 -4.70 5.51
N ILE A 107 8.54 -3.87 6.38
CA ILE A 107 7.37 -4.25 7.17
C ILE A 107 6.55 -3.01 7.51
N ALA A 108 5.24 -3.14 7.32
CA ALA A 108 4.25 -2.19 7.77
C ALA A 108 3.58 -2.67 9.06
N GLN A 109 3.34 -1.73 9.96
CA GLN A 109 2.55 -1.95 11.16
C GLN A 109 1.50 -0.85 11.30
N ILE A 110 0.29 -1.25 11.68
CA ILE A 110 -0.79 -0.34 12.03
C ILE A 110 -1.27 -0.59 13.47
N TRP A 111 -1.77 0.47 14.09
CA TRP A 111 -2.54 0.40 15.33
C TRP A 111 -3.97 0.73 15.00
N ILE A 112 -4.89 -0.02 15.63
CA ILE A 112 -6.32 0.09 15.36
C ILE A 112 -7.11 0.32 16.64
N SER A 113 -8.20 1.08 16.50
CA SER A 113 -9.30 1.16 17.47
C SER A 113 -10.58 0.76 16.75
N GLY A 114 -11.07 -0.47 16.99
CA GLY A 114 -12.10 -1.06 16.14
C GLY A 114 -11.54 -1.33 14.74
N THR A 115 -12.16 -0.77 13.70
CA THR A 115 -11.68 -0.82 12.31
C THR A 115 -10.81 0.37 11.94
N HIS A 116 -10.68 1.37 12.82
CA HIS A 116 -10.00 2.61 12.48
C HIS A 116 -8.51 2.55 12.78
N ILE A 117 -7.69 2.79 11.77
CA ILE A 117 -6.25 2.98 11.90
C ILE A 117 -6.02 4.28 12.66
N THR A 118 -5.26 4.20 13.75
CA THR A 118 -4.89 5.35 14.58
C THR A 118 -3.46 5.78 14.34
N GLN A 119 -2.58 4.86 13.95
CA GLN A 119 -1.14 5.05 13.72
C GLN A 119 -0.64 4.07 12.65
N GLY A 120 0.37 4.46 11.89
CA GLY A 120 1.09 3.59 10.96
C GLY A 120 2.61 3.73 11.08
N VAL A 121 3.32 2.63 10.83
CA VAL A 121 4.78 2.60 10.72
C VAL A 121 5.16 1.78 9.49
N VAL A 122 6.16 2.26 8.75
CA VAL A 122 6.87 1.50 7.72
C VAL A 122 8.34 1.41 8.13
N LYS A 123 8.91 0.21 8.12
CA LYS A 123 10.34 -0.03 8.29
C LYS A 123 10.90 -0.69 7.05
N VAL A 124 11.88 -0.07 6.40
CA VAL A 124 12.66 -0.68 5.30
C VAL A 124 14.05 -1.09 5.77
N ASN A 125 14.46 -2.32 5.49
CA ASN A 125 15.59 -2.96 6.16
C ASN A 125 16.92 -2.82 5.41
N ASP A 126 17.74 -1.89 5.86
CA ASP A 126 19.07 -1.65 5.30
C ASP A 126 20.06 -2.80 5.54
N THR A 127 19.73 -3.80 6.37
CA THR A 127 20.55 -5.02 6.45
C THR A 127 20.46 -5.84 5.16
N TYR A 128 19.29 -5.84 4.51
CA TYR A 128 19.10 -6.50 3.22
C TYR A 128 19.42 -5.55 2.08
N HIS A 129 18.88 -4.33 2.10
CA HIS A 129 19.02 -3.41 0.96
C HIS A 129 20.43 -2.83 0.77
N ASN A 130 21.37 -3.05 1.71
CA ASN A 130 22.79 -2.75 1.50
C ASN A 130 23.59 -3.94 0.95
N SER A 131 22.93 -5.02 0.53
CA SER A 131 23.59 -6.22 -0.01
C SER A 131 22.81 -6.81 -1.19
N PRO A 132 23.49 -7.42 -2.17
CA PRO A 132 22.81 -8.19 -3.21
C PRO A 132 21.94 -9.32 -2.64
N PRO A 133 20.82 -9.66 -3.30
CA PRO A 133 20.31 -9.06 -4.55
C PRO A 133 19.48 -7.77 -4.33
N TYR A 134 19.21 -7.37 -3.09
CA TYR A 134 18.21 -6.35 -2.75
C TYR A 134 18.70 -4.90 -2.82
N ASN A 135 19.96 -4.68 -3.16
CA ASN A 135 20.60 -3.37 -3.21
C ASN A 135 20.44 -2.67 -4.58
N THR A 136 19.26 -2.77 -5.19
CA THR A 136 18.92 -2.09 -6.46
C THR A 136 17.84 -1.04 -6.25
N GLN A 137 17.69 -0.11 -7.20
CA GLN A 137 16.62 0.89 -7.14
C GLN A 137 15.23 0.25 -7.22
N ALA A 138 15.07 -0.77 -8.07
CA ALA A 138 13.80 -1.47 -8.24
C ALA A 138 13.32 -2.12 -6.91
N TRP A 139 14.22 -2.81 -6.20
CA TRP A 139 13.90 -3.40 -4.90
C TRP A 139 13.53 -2.37 -3.84
N ARG A 140 14.18 -1.20 -3.84
CA ARG A 140 13.88 -0.12 -2.91
C ARG A 140 12.54 0.54 -3.22
N GLN A 141 12.24 0.77 -4.49
CA GLN A 141 10.97 1.36 -4.89
C GLN A 141 9.80 0.41 -4.61
N TYR A 142 9.93 -0.86 -5.00
CA TYR A 142 8.95 -1.91 -4.74
C TYR A 142 8.54 -1.98 -3.26
N VAL A 143 9.52 -2.16 -2.37
CA VAL A 143 9.23 -2.32 -0.94
C VAL A 143 8.67 -1.05 -0.32
N MET A 144 9.15 0.13 -0.74
CA MET A 144 8.62 1.40 -0.22
C MET A 144 7.15 1.58 -0.60
N CYS A 145 6.81 1.31 -1.87
CA CYS A 145 5.44 1.38 -2.37
C CYS A 145 4.52 0.40 -1.60
N GLN A 146 4.95 -0.86 -1.48
CA GLN A 146 4.20 -1.92 -0.84
C GLN A 146 3.87 -1.61 0.63
N GLU A 147 4.89 -1.29 1.42
CA GLU A 147 4.71 -1.08 2.85
C GLU A 147 3.90 0.20 3.14
N VAL A 148 4.07 1.25 2.34
CA VAL A 148 3.19 2.43 2.45
C VAL A 148 1.75 2.04 2.13
N GLY A 149 1.50 1.26 1.07
CA GLY A 149 0.16 0.76 0.71
C GLY A 149 -0.51 -0.02 1.85
N HIS A 150 0.24 -0.87 2.55
CA HIS A 150 -0.26 -1.58 3.73
C HIS A 150 -0.76 -0.65 4.82
N THR A 151 -0.06 0.47 5.08
CA THR A 151 -0.53 1.44 6.09
C THR A 151 -1.80 2.21 5.70
N LEU A 152 -2.25 2.08 4.44
CA LEU A 152 -3.51 2.63 3.95
C LEU A 152 -4.68 1.64 4.10
N GLY A 153 -4.42 0.41 4.54
CA GLY A 153 -5.44 -0.63 4.72
C GLY A 153 -5.45 -1.70 3.62
N LEU A 154 -4.47 -1.71 2.72
CA LEU A 154 -4.35 -2.72 1.67
C LEU A 154 -3.60 -3.97 2.18
N THR A 155 -3.97 -5.14 1.68
CA THR A 155 -3.16 -6.37 1.74
C THR A 155 -2.67 -6.72 0.33
N HIS A 156 -2.07 -7.89 0.13
CA HIS A 156 -1.58 -8.27 -1.19
C HIS A 156 -2.73 -8.66 -2.13
N GLN A 157 -2.61 -8.32 -3.42
CA GLN A 157 -3.50 -8.79 -4.47
C GLN A 157 -3.30 -10.29 -4.75
N ASP A 158 -2.06 -10.76 -4.67
CA ASP A 158 -1.70 -12.17 -4.75
C ASP A 158 -0.53 -12.47 -3.79
N GLU A 159 -0.59 -13.64 -3.16
CA GLU A 159 0.39 -14.12 -2.18
C GLU A 159 1.10 -15.41 -2.65
N ASP A 160 0.81 -15.88 -3.87
CA ASP A 160 1.50 -17.03 -4.46
C ASP A 160 2.64 -16.54 -5.37
N PHE A 161 3.87 -16.67 -4.87
CA PHE A 161 5.10 -16.32 -5.61
C PHE A 161 5.25 -17.07 -6.94
N ALA A 162 4.49 -18.14 -7.19
CA ALA A 162 4.50 -18.88 -8.46
C ALA A 162 3.54 -18.29 -9.51
N ASN A 163 2.62 -17.41 -9.12
CA ASN A 163 1.70 -16.78 -10.05
C ASN A 163 2.38 -15.68 -10.88
N THR A 164 1.75 -15.35 -12.01
CA THR A 164 2.23 -14.23 -12.83
C THR A 164 1.90 -12.94 -12.10
N ASN A 165 2.91 -12.12 -11.89
CA ASN A 165 2.73 -10.84 -11.21
C ASN A 165 1.71 -9.95 -11.95
N LEU A 166 0.84 -9.31 -11.18
CA LEU A 166 -0.29 -8.47 -11.61
C LEU A 166 0.11 -7.03 -11.96
N GLY A 167 1.40 -6.74 -11.99
CA GLY A 167 1.96 -5.42 -12.32
C GLY A 167 1.67 -4.36 -11.27
N THR A 168 1.73 -4.72 -9.98
CA THR A 168 1.59 -3.80 -8.84
C THR A 168 2.62 -4.09 -7.75
N CYS A 169 2.95 -3.07 -6.96
CA CYS A 169 3.73 -3.22 -5.74
C CYS A 169 2.98 -3.95 -4.61
N MET A 170 1.67 -4.13 -4.73
CA MET A 170 0.85 -4.88 -3.76
C MET A 170 0.75 -6.36 -4.11
N ASP A 171 1.63 -6.91 -4.93
CA ASP A 171 1.66 -8.32 -5.29
C ASP A 171 3.01 -8.92 -4.89
N TYR A 172 3.03 -10.17 -4.42
CA TYR A 172 4.26 -10.89 -4.19
C TYR A 172 4.99 -11.15 -5.52
N GLY A 173 6.27 -10.78 -5.55
CA GLY A 173 7.10 -10.98 -6.71
C GLY A 173 8.49 -10.38 -6.53
N ASP A 174 9.39 -10.75 -7.43
CA ASP A 174 10.68 -10.08 -7.54
C ASP A 174 10.52 -8.93 -8.58
N PRO A 175 10.77 -7.66 -8.22
CA PRO A 175 10.70 -6.57 -9.16
C PRO A 175 11.83 -6.68 -10.18
N THR A 176 11.49 -6.54 -11.45
CA THR A 176 12.47 -6.35 -12.52
C THR A 176 12.76 -4.85 -12.71
N ASP A 177 13.94 -4.51 -13.24
CA ASP A 177 14.38 -3.10 -13.38
C ASP A 177 13.52 -2.27 -14.38
N ASP A 178 12.61 -2.92 -15.11
CA ASP A 178 11.66 -2.33 -16.07
C ASP A 178 10.24 -2.12 -15.50
N SER A 179 9.98 -2.49 -14.24
CA SER A 179 8.67 -3.06 -13.89
C SER A 179 7.59 -2.13 -13.33
N ALA A 180 6.36 -2.44 -13.73
CA ALA A 180 5.09 -2.03 -13.13
C ALA A 180 4.96 -2.40 -11.63
N GLN A 181 5.74 -3.36 -11.14
CA GLN A 181 5.75 -3.77 -9.73
C GLN A 181 6.25 -2.67 -8.79
N GLN A 182 6.90 -1.63 -9.30
CA GLN A 182 7.40 -0.53 -8.47
C GLN A 182 6.31 0.44 -8.02
N HIS A 183 5.08 0.28 -8.52
CA HIS A 183 3.99 1.26 -8.41
C HIS A 183 2.65 0.55 -8.13
N PRO A 184 1.65 1.26 -7.56
CA PRO A 184 0.28 0.75 -7.52
C PRO A 184 -0.31 0.66 -8.94
N ASN A 185 -1.25 -0.27 -9.14
CA ASN A 185 -2.04 -0.40 -10.35
C ASN A 185 -3.48 0.12 -10.15
N ALA A 186 -4.29 0.09 -11.21
CA ALA A 186 -5.67 0.53 -11.16
C ALA A 186 -6.51 -0.19 -10.09
N HIS A 187 -6.27 -1.49 -9.89
CA HIS A 187 -7.01 -2.29 -8.92
C HIS A 187 -6.70 -1.89 -7.46
N ASP A 188 -5.47 -1.44 -7.17
CA ASP A 188 -5.14 -0.91 -5.84
C ASP A 188 -5.97 0.35 -5.52
N PHE A 189 -6.16 1.22 -6.51
CA PHE A 189 -6.97 2.42 -6.34
C PHE A 189 -8.46 2.09 -6.21
N GLU A 190 -8.99 1.14 -7.00
CA GLU A 190 -10.35 0.62 -6.84
C GLU A 190 -10.57 0.03 -5.43
N GLN A 191 -9.55 -0.65 -4.88
CA GLN A 191 -9.61 -1.16 -3.52
C GLN A 191 -9.59 -0.06 -2.46
N LEU A 192 -8.82 1.01 -2.63
CA LEU A 192 -8.88 2.17 -1.75
C LEU A 192 -10.27 2.83 -1.82
N GLU A 193 -10.84 3.00 -3.01
CA GLU A 193 -12.21 3.51 -3.15
C GLU A 193 -13.24 2.66 -2.40
N ALA A 194 -13.09 1.33 -2.43
CA ALA A 194 -13.95 0.41 -1.70
C ALA A 194 -13.74 0.49 -0.17
N ILE A 195 -12.49 0.51 0.30
CA ILE A 195 -12.14 0.62 1.74
C ILE A 195 -12.71 1.92 2.32
N TYR A 196 -12.53 3.01 1.60
CA TYR A 196 -12.91 4.35 2.03
C TYR A 196 -14.29 4.77 1.50
N ALA A 197 -15.16 3.85 1.08
CA ALA A 197 -16.45 4.18 0.46
C ALA A 197 -17.41 5.00 1.35
N HIS A 198 -17.14 5.05 2.66
CA HIS A 198 -17.93 5.78 3.65
C HIS A 198 -17.14 6.93 4.29
N LEU A 199 -17.89 7.81 4.95
CA LEU A 199 -17.37 8.76 5.91
C LEU A 199 -17.67 8.25 7.33
N ASP A 200 -16.83 8.67 8.26
CA ASP A 200 -16.94 8.41 9.69
C ASP A 200 -17.47 9.63 10.44
N ASP A 201 -17.98 9.40 11.65
CA ASP A 201 -18.42 10.47 12.56
C ASP A 201 -17.25 11.26 13.19
N SER A 202 -16.03 10.74 13.05
CA SER A 202 -14.80 11.35 13.58
C SER A 202 -13.60 11.03 12.71
N THR A 203 -12.46 11.70 12.95
CA THR A 203 -11.23 11.46 12.19
C THR A 203 -10.12 10.96 13.08
N THR A 204 -9.37 9.96 12.61
CA THR A 204 -8.09 9.58 13.22
C THR A 204 -6.92 10.28 12.54
N VAL A 205 -7.12 10.87 11.36
CA VAL A 205 -6.09 11.58 10.60
C VAL A 205 -5.65 12.85 11.36
N GLY A 206 -4.35 12.96 11.62
CA GLY A 206 -3.78 14.07 12.39
C GLY A 206 -4.18 14.10 13.87
N ALA A 207 -4.88 13.07 14.37
CA ALA A 207 -5.26 12.99 15.78
C ALA A 207 -4.02 12.89 16.68
N GLN A 208 -4.04 13.59 17.81
CA GLN A 208 -3.03 13.44 18.85
C GLN A 208 -3.54 12.45 19.89
N LEU A 209 -2.68 11.55 20.37
CA LEU A 209 -3.02 10.73 21.54
C LEU A 209 -3.25 11.66 22.75
N PRO A 210 -4.20 11.32 23.64
CA PRO A 210 -4.27 11.95 24.95
C PRO A 210 -2.93 11.84 25.67
N SER A 211 -2.50 12.91 26.34
CA SER A 211 -1.23 13.03 27.06
C SER A 211 -1.04 12.00 28.19
N SER A 212 -2.08 11.24 28.54
CA SER A 212 -2.10 10.19 29.56
C SER A 212 -1.81 8.77 29.05
N THR A 213 -1.56 8.58 27.74
CA THR A 213 -1.34 7.23 27.19
C THR A 213 0.06 6.72 27.52
N PRO A 214 0.24 5.57 28.21
CA PRO A 214 1.55 5.03 28.54
C PRO A 214 2.37 4.70 27.27
N PRO A 215 3.68 5.02 27.21
CA PRO A 215 4.54 4.75 26.05
C PRO A 215 4.60 3.28 25.63
N ALA A 216 4.28 2.37 26.56
CA ALA A 216 4.38 0.92 26.40
C ALA A 216 3.22 0.27 25.62
N MET A 217 2.10 0.99 25.37
CA MET A 217 0.97 0.42 24.60
C MET A 217 1.14 0.49 23.08
N GLY A 218 2.25 1.05 22.58
CA GLY A 218 2.47 1.29 21.15
C GLY A 218 3.74 0.67 20.58
N GLN A 219 4.37 -0.30 21.24
CA GLN A 219 5.70 -0.78 20.82
C GLN A 219 5.79 -2.30 20.91
N ILE A 220 5.72 -2.93 19.74
CA ILE A 220 6.13 -4.30 19.51
C ILE A 220 7.46 -4.23 18.74
N ASP A 221 8.49 -4.90 19.25
CA ASP A 221 9.77 -5.07 18.57
C ASP A 221 9.64 -6.18 17.51
N PHE A 222 9.67 -5.79 16.23
CA PHE A 222 9.64 -6.73 15.11
C PHE A 222 11.02 -7.17 14.62
N ASP A 223 12.10 -6.68 15.23
CA ASP A 223 13.46 -7.12 14.89
C ASP A 223 13.65 -8.60 15.27
N THR A 224 12.81 -9.14 16.18
CA THR A 224 12.82 -10.56 16.56
C THR A 224 11.42 -11.17 16.60
N PRO A 225 11.25 -12.47 16.23
CA PRO A 225 9.94 -13.13 16.23
C PRO A 225 9.21 -13.21 17.58
N GLY A 226 9.93 -12.99 18.69
CA GLY A 226 9.41 -13.18 20.04
C GLY A 226 8.24 -12.27 20.43
N GLN A 227 8.02 -11.17 19.70
CA GLN A 227 6.94 -10.22 19.98
C GLN A 227 5.90 -10.08 18.86
N TRP A 228 6.04 -10.82 17.76
CA TRP A 228 5.13 -10.74 16.59
C TRP A 228 3.68 -11.14 16.90
N GLY A 229 3.41 -11.72 18.06
CA GLY A 229 2.10 -12.26 18.41
C GLY A 229 1.80 -13.53 17.60
N ARG A 230 0.51 -13.81 17.36
CA ARG A 230 0.11 -14.96 16.53
C ARG A 230 0.20 -14.56 15.06
N VAL A 231 1.04 -15.26 14.30
CA VAL A 231 1.08 -15.17 12.83
C VAL A 231 -0.33 -15.39 12.28
N ILE A 232 -0.86 -14.39 11.56
CA ILE A 232 -2.20 -14.44 10.97
C ILE A 232 -2.13 -15.04 9.55
N ARG A 233 -1.03 -14.80 8.83
CA ARG A 233 -0.67 -15.41 7.54
C ARG A 233 0.86 -15.51 7.40
N SER A 234 1.30 -16.54 6.70
CA SER A 234 2.68 -16.74 6.25
C SER A 234 2.65 -17.58 4.98
N ASN A 235 3.65 -17.47 4.12
CA ASN A 235 3.76 -18.38 2.98
C ASN A 235 4.19 -19.80 3.41
N ARG A 236 4.21 -20.74 2.46
CA ARG A 236 4.60 -22.15 2.70
C ARG A 236 6.03 -22.32 3.23
N ASP A 237 6.92 -21.37 2.98
CA ASP A 237 8.33 -21.40 3.39
C ASP A 237 8.57 -20.65 4.73
N GLY A 238 7.52 -20.18 5.39
CA GLY A 238 7.63 -19.43 6.64
C GLY A 238 8.15 -18.00 6.47
N ARG A 239 8.16 -17.49 5.24
CA ARG A 239 8.30 -16.06 4.95
C ARG A 239 7.00 -15.37 5.36
N LEU A 240 7.13 -14.32 6.16
CA LEU A 240 6.03 -13.41 6.48
C LEU A 240 5.85 -12.40 5.35
#